data_AF-A0A250WRR6-F1
#
_entry.id   AF-A0A250WRR6-F1
#
_cell.length_a   1.000
_cell.length_b   1.000
_cell.length_c   1.000
_cell.angle_alpha   90.00
_cell.angle_beta   90.00
_cell.angle_gamma   90.00
#
_symmetry.space_group_name_H-M   'P 1'
#
loop_
_entity.id
_entity.type
_entity.pdbx_description
1 polymer ?
#
loop_
_entity_poly.entity_id
_entity_poly.type
_entity_poly.pdbx_seq_one_letter_code
_entity_poly.pdbx_strand_id
1 'polypeptide(L)'
;MDKTPRLVSDFLGVDGQLLEVRLKDLIQLSTENAWITQAWVITDLVSVESLQAAAKRCMDADQLPGPHIEGTLKFASEIAMRITKYPSLEAATKINAKNWRNLSTFKQMWHTLLRSTAIGNLDPYLHRGVKFGNEPEKEDSKIFTAVLWPTVILIDDSETRH
;
A
#
# COMPACT_ATOMS: atom_id res chain seq x y z
N MET A 1 -19.10 -12.58 14.93
CA MET A 1 -17.76 -12.00 14.64
C MET A 1 -17.95 -10.55 14.27
N ASP A 2 -17.27 -9.67 14.97
CA ASP A 2 -17.20 -8.25 14.64
C ASP A 2 -16.68 -8.08 13.20
N LYS A 3 -17.42 -7.35 12.36
CA LYS A 3 -17.11 -7.15 10.93
C LYS A 3 -16.35 -5.85 10.68
N THR A 4 -15.96 -5.14 11.73
CA THR A 4 -15.21 -3.90 11.62
C THR A 4 -13.86 -4.18 10.94
N PRO A 5 -13.54 -3.49 9.82
CA PRO A 5 -12.22 -3.59 9.21
C PRO A 5 -11.19 -3.18 10.25
N ARG A 6 -10.25 -4.08 10.57
CA ARG A 6 -9.13 -3.75 11.46
C ARG A 6 -7.98 -3.20 10.63
N LEU A 7 -7.39 -2.13 11.12
CA LEU A 7 -6.24 -1.47 10.52
C LEU A 7 -4.96 -1.91 11.22
N VAL A 8 -3.82 -1.81 10.54
CA VAL A 8 -2.51 -2.14 11.13
C VAL A 8 -2.24 -1.31 12.41
N SER A 9 -2.68 -0.05 12.44
CA SER A 9 -2.61 0.82 13.63
C SER A 9 -3.35 0.28 14.84
N ASP A 10 -4.45 -0.45 14.66
CA ASP A 10 -5.25 -0.96 15.77
C ASP A 10 -4.46 -1.97 16.60
N PHE A 11 -3.44 -2.58 15.99
CA PHE A 11 -2.52 -3.52 16.63
C PHE A 11 -1.25 -2.85 17.13
N LEU A 12 -0.91 -1.68 16.57
CA LEU A 12 0.30 -0.94 16.90
C LEU A 12 0.05 0.23 17.86
N GLY A 13 -1.21 0.57 18.15
CA GLY A 13 -1.60 1.63 19.08
C GLY A 13 -1.28 3.05 18.60
N VAL A 14 -1.20 3.26 17.28
CA VAL A 14 -0.75 4.53 16.67
C VAL A 14 -1.98 5.31 16.22
N ASP A 15 -2.51 6.18 17.08
CA ASP A 15 -3.68 7.02 16.75
C ASP A 15 -3.24 8.44 16.38
N GLY A 16 -3.49 8.85 15.13
CA GLY A 16 -3.14 10.19 14.61
C GLY A 16 -1.65 10.50 14.49
N GLN A 17 -0.76 9.52 14.66
CA GLN A 17 0.69 9.68 14.48
C GLN A 17 1.21 8.98 13.22
N LEU A 18 2.38 9.41 12.75
CA LEU A 18 3.08 8.75 11.64
C LEU A 18 3.30 7.27 11.99
N LEU A 19 2.82 6.39 11.12
CA LEU A 19 3.11 4.97 11.23
C LEU A 19 4.55 4.71 10.78
N GLU A 20 5.38 4.20 11.69
CA GLU A 20 6.70 3.65 11.38
C GLU A 20 6.68 2.16 11.68
N VAL A 21 6.99 1.32 10.68
CA VAL A 21 6.88 -0.13 10.80
C VAL A 21 8.06 -0.82 10.15
N ARG A 22 8.60 -1.84 10.82
CA ARG A 22 9.61 -2.70 10.18
C ARG A 22 8.92 -3.66 9.23
N LEU A 23 9.51 -3.88 8.06
CA LEU A 23 8.92 -4.76 7.06
C LEU A 23 8.72 -6.18 7.61
N LYS A 24 9.68 -6.68 8.42
CA LYS A 24 9.58 -7.99 9.09
C LYS A 24 8.36 -8.09 10.02
N ASP A 25 8.06 -7.04 10.77
CA ASP A 25 6.93 -7.00 11.70
C ASP A 25 5.60 -6.97 10.92
N LEU A 26 5.55 -6.20 9.82
CA LEU A 26 4.40 -6.19 8.92
C LEU A 26 4.13 -7.56 8.28
N ILE A 27 5.19 -8.27 7.87
CA ILE A 27 5.09 -9.63 7.32
C ILE A 27 4.54 -10.58 8.38
N GLN A 28 5.09 -10.54 9.60
CA GLN A 28 4.65 -11.37 10.71
C GLN A 28 3.18 -11.13 11.04
N LEU A 29 2.79 -9.87 11.27
CA LEU A 29 1.40 -9.48 11.57
C LEU A 29 0.43 -9.91 10.46
N SER A 30 0.81 -9.69 9.19
CA SER A 30 -0.01 -10.09 8.05
C SER A 30 -0.21 -11.61 7.98
N THR A 31 0.78 -12.38 8.43
CA THR A 31 0.74 -13.85 8.42
C THR A 31 -0.13 -14.37 9.56
N GLU A 32 0.14 -13.90 10.79
CA GLU A 32 -0.59 -14.31 11.99
C GLU A 32 -2.08 -13.98 11.92
N ASN A 33 -2.44 -12.86 11.28
CA ASN A 33 -3.81 -12.40 11.17
C ASN A 33 -4.48 -12.70 9.81
N ALA A 34 -3.78 -13.42 8.92
CA ALA A 34 -4.28 -13.78 7.60
C ALA A 34 -4.80 -12.57 6.78
N TRP A 35 -4.05 -11.46 6.78
CA TRP A 35 -4.42 -10.25 6.03
C TRP A 35 -3.95 -10.28 4.57
N ILE A 36 -4.73 -9.62 3.72
CA ILE A 36 -4.32 -9.28 2.36
C ILE A 36 -3.50 -7.99 2.47
N THR A 37 -2.18 -8.12 2.38
CA THR A 37 -1.26 -7.00 2.59
C THR A 37 -0.30 -6.90 1.42
N GLN A 38 -0.03 -5.69 0.98
CA GLN A 38 1.02 -5.37 0.02
C GLN A 38 1.77 -4.14 0.55
N ALA A 39 3.09 -4.14 0.42
CA ALA A 39 3.93 -3.03 0.85
C ALA A 39 4.80 -2.58 -0.32
N TRP A 40 4.75 -1.28 -0.60
CA TRP A 40 5.54 -0.64 -1.64
C TRP A 40 6.50 0.37 -1.02
N VAL A 41 7.76 0.31 -1.44
CA VAL A 41 8.79 1.28 -1.10
C VAL A 41 9.04 2.14 -2.34
N ILE A 42 8.80 3.44 -2.19
CA ILE A 42 8.71 4.37 -3.32
C ILE A 42 9.92 5.30 -3.40
N THR A 43 10.35 5.84 -2.27
CA THR A 43 11.51 6.71 -2.14
C THR A 43 12.19 6.40 -0.83
N ASP A 44 13.48 6.70 -0.75
CA ASP A 44 14.16 6.78 0.53
C ASP A 44 13.85 8.14 1.17
N LEU A 45 13.81 8.18 2.51
CA LEU A 45 13.82 9.43 3.26
C LEU A 45 15.26 9.89 3.41
N VAL A 46 15.54 11.12 2.97
CA VAL A 46 16.85 11.76 3.21
C VAL A 46 16.94 12.11 4.70
N SER A 47 18.14 12.08 5.31
CA SER A 47 18.33 12.29 6.75
C SER A 47 17.47 13.44 7.32
N VAL A 48 16.72 13.16 8.39
CA VAL A 48 15.71 14.00 9.08
C VAL A 48 14.52 14.49 8.24
N GLU A 49 14.36 14.01 7.01
CA GLU A 49 13.20 14.32 6.17
C GLU A 49 11.91 13.74 6.78
N SER A 50 10.86 14.57 6.79
CA SER A 50 9.52 14.12 7.15
C SER A 50 8.85 13.46 5.94
N LEU A 51 7.89 12.57 6.19
CA LEU A 51 7.11 11.95 5.10
C LEU A 51 6.39 13.01 4.23
N GLN A 52 6.02 14.14 4.82
CA GLN A 52 5.41 15.29 4.14
C GLN A 52 6.39 15.93 3.15
N ALA A 53 7.64 16.14 3.58
CA ALA A 53 8.69 16.69 2.72
C ALA A 53 9.05 15.72 1.59
N ALA A 54 9.15 14.43 1.88
CA ALA A 54 9.38 13.41 0.87
C ALA A 54 8.23 13.34 -0.16
N ALA A 55 6.97 13.44 0.29
CA ALA A 55 5.82 13.48 -0.60
C ALA A 55 5.83 14.71 -1.52
N LYS A 56 6.17 15.90 -1.00
CA LYS A 56 6.35 17.12 -1.81
C LYS A 56 7.45 16.95 -2.85
N ARG A 57 8.63 16.47 -2.43
CA ARG A 57 9.75 16.17 -3.33
C ARG A 57 9.36 15.19 -4.44
N CYS A 58 8.59 14.15 -4.12
CA CYS A 58 8.08 13.22 -5.12
C CYS A 58 7.12 13.90 -6.11
N MET A 59 6.25 14.79 -5.62
CA MET A 59 5.32 15.55 -6.46
C MET A 59 6.01 16.54 -7.41
N ASP A 60 7.11 17.14 -6.96
CA ASP A 60 7.88 18.12 -7.73
C ASP A 60 8.82 17.48 -8.76
N ALA A 61 9.02 16.16 -8.71
CA ALA A 61 9.85 15.44 -9.66
C ALA A 61 9.15 15.29 -11.02
N ASP A 62 9.90 15.50 -12.12
CA ASP A 62 9.42 15.32 -13.50
C ASP A 62 8.81 13.93 -13.76
N GLN A 63 9.23 12.93 -12.98
CA GLN A 63 8.61 11.61 -12.92
C GLN A 63 8.19 11.31 -11.49
N LEU A 64 6.89 11.46 -11.22
CA LEU A 64 6.28 11.12 -9.95
C LEU A 64 6.57 9.64 -9.62
N PRO A 65 7.38 9.31 -8.59
CA PRO A 65 7.61 7.91 -8.25
C PRO A 65 6.32 7.28 -7.70
N GLY A 66 6.18 5.96 -7.83
CA GLY A 66 4.99 5.28 -7.28
C GLY A 66 4.89 3.80 -7.64
N PRO A 67 3.77 3.16 -7.24
CA PRO A 67 3.55 1.73 -7.45
C PRO A 67 3.52 1.25 -8.91
N HIS A 68 3.54 2.18 -9.88
CA HIS A 68 3.65 1.89 -11.31
C HIS A 68 5.09 1.64 -11.79
N ILE A 69 6.08 1.82 -10.91
CA ILE A 69 7.50 1.51 -11.14
C ILE A 69 7.78 0.08 -10.68
N GLU A 70 8.42 -0.70 -11.53
CA GLU A 70 8.85 -2.06 -11.21
C GLU A 70 9.93 -2.04 -10.11
N GLY A 71 9.85 -2.97 -9.17
CA GLY A 71 10.76 -3.09 -8.04
C GLY A 71 10.34 -2.34 -6.77
N THR A 72 9.27 -1.53 -6.84
CA THR A 72 8.74 -0.82 -5.67
C THR A 72 7.97 -1.74 -4.72
N LEU A 73 7.27 -2.76 -5.22
CA LEU A 73 6.60 -3.76 -4.39
C LEU A 73 7.66 -4.63 -3.67
N LYS A 74 7.74 -4.51 -2.35
CA LYS A 74 8.70 -5.27 -1.52
C LYS A 74 8.08 -6.46 -0.82
N PHE A 75 6.77 -6.44 -0.60
CA PHE A 75 6.06 -7.52 0.04
C PHE A 75 4.63 -7.64 -0.50
N ALA A 76 4.18 -8.88 -0.65
CA ALA A 76 2.79 -9.23 -0.85
C ALA A 76 2.50 -10.49 -0.03
N SER A 77 1.45 -10.46 0.79
CA SER A 77 1.10 -11.59 1.64
C SER A 77 0.70 -12.82 0.83
N GLU A 78 0.91 -14.02 1.38
CA GLU A 78 0.58 -15.27 0.69
C GLU A 78 -0.88 -15.33 0.22
N ILE A 79 -1.78 -14.75 1.01
CA ILE A 79 -3.21 -14.67 0.67
C ILE A 79 -3.41 -13.75 -0.52
N ALA A 80 -2.76 -12.59 -0.54
CA ALA A 80 -2.80 -11.68 -1.69
C ALA A 80 -2.28 -12.40 -2.95
N MET A 81 -1.13 -13.07 -2.85
CA MET A 81 -0.51 -13.84 -3.92
C MET A 81 -1.43 -14.94 -4.46
N ARG A 82 -2.08 -15.71 -3.58
CA ARG A 82 -3.01 -16.78 -3.96
C ARG A 82 -4.28 -16.26 -4.62
N ILE A 83 -4.90 -15.21 -4.07
CA ILE A 83 -6.14 -14.63 -4.62
C ILE A 83 -5.90 -14.04 -6.01
N THR A 84 -4.77 -13.37 -6.18
CA THR A 84 -4.38 -12.75 -7.46
C THR A 84 -3.68 -13.71 -8.42
N LYS A 85 -3.36 -14.92 -7.96
CA LYS A 85 -2.65 -15.98 -8.70
C LYS A 85 -1.28 -15.53 -9.20
N TYR A 86 -0.56 -14.74 -8.40
CA TYR A 86 0.82 -14.39 -8.70
C TYR A 86 1.74 -15.57 -8.36
N PRO A 87 2.56 -16.07 -9.31
CA PRO A 87 3.44 -17.22 -9.07
C PRO A 87 4.69 -16.86 -8.23
N SER A 88 5.06 -15.59 -8.19
CA SER A 88 6.22 -15.09 -7.44
C SER A 88 6.08 -13.58 -7.19
N LEU A 89 6.83 -13.07 -6.21
CA LEU A 89 6.86 -11.62 -5.92
C LEU A 89 7.35 -10.81 -7.13
N GLU A 90 8.26 -11.36 -7.93
CA GLU A 90 8.71 -10.76 -9.18
C GLU A 90 7.55 -10.60 -10.19
N ALA A 91 6.75 -11.64 -10.38
CA ALA A 91 5.57 -11.58 -11.24
C ALA A 91 4.52 -10.60 -10.69
N ALA A 92 4.30 -10.61 -9.37
CA ALA A 92 3.42 -9.65 -8.71
C ALA A 92 3.86 -8.20 -8.97
N THR A 93 5.16 -7.93 -8.87
CA THR A 93 5.73 -6.61 -9.10
C THR A 93 5.45 -6.12 -10.52
N LYS A 94 5.73 -6.94 -11.54
CA LYS A 94 5.49 -6.62 -12.95
C LYS A 94 4.02 -6.36 -13.24
N ILE A 95 3.13 -7.22 -12.74
CA ILE A 95 1.68 -7.10 -12.97
C ILE A 95 1.11 -5.87 -12.26
N ASN A 96 1.47 -5.64 -10.99
CA ASN A 96 0.99 -4.47 -10.26
C ASN A 96 1.49 -3.18 -10.91
N ALA A 97 2.78 -3.10 -11.27
CA ALA A 97 3.33 -1.92 -11.95
C ALA A 97 2.56 -1.60 -13.24
N LYS A 98 2.25 -2.63 -14.04
CA LYS A 98 1.40 -2.51 -15.24
C LYS A 98 -0.01 -2.01 -14.90
N ASN A 99 -0.66 -2.54 -13.86
CA ASN A 99 -2.01 -2.13 -13.47
C ASN A 99 -2.05 -0.67 -13.01
N TRP A 100 -1.13 -0.27 -12.12
CA TRP A 100 -1.00 1.12 -11.67
C TRP A 100 -0.70 2.10 -12.80
N ARG A 101 0.02 1.65 -13.83
CA ARG A 101 0.32 2.46 -15.03
C ARG A 101 -0.89 2.64 -15.96
N ASN A 102 -1.78 1.65 -16.04
CA ASN A 102 -2.81 1.63 -17.08
C ASN A 102 -4.23 1.96 -16.57
N LEU A 103 -4.48 1.84 -15.27
CA LEU A 103 -5.80 2.11 -14.69
C LEU A 103 -5.86 3.55 -14.15
N SER A 104 -6.74 4.38 -14.71
CA SER A 104 -6.91 5.79 -14.32
C SER A 104 -7.28 5.95 -12.85
N THR A 105 -8.14 5.08 -12.33
CA THR A 105 -8.54 5.05 -10.91
C THR A 105 -7.32 4.90 -9.99
N PHE A 106 -6.37 4.02 -10.33
CA PHE A 106 -5.16 3.82 -9.53
C PHE A 106 -4.25 5.05 -9.56
N LYS A 107 -4.07 5.69 -10.71
CA LYS A 107 -3.33 6.96 -10.78
C LYS A 107 -3.95 8.06 -9.92
N GLN A 108 -5.28 8.20 -9.98
CA GLN A 108 -6.01 9.18 -9.18
C GLN A 108 -5.88 8.89 -7.68
N MET A 109 -5.98 7.62 -7.27
CA MET A 109 -5.76 7.19 -5.89
C MET A 109 -4.35 7.56 -5.42
N TRP A 110 -3.31 7.26 -6.22
CA TRP A 110 -1.92 7.59 -5.89
C TRP A 110 -1.71 9.10 -5.75
N HIS A 111 -2.20 9.90 -6.71
CA HIS A 111 -2.09 11.36 -6.65
C HIS A 111 -2.82 11.95 -5.44
N THR A 112 -4.00 11.39 -5.10
CA THR A 112 -4.77 11.84 -3.93
C THR A 112 -4.00 11.54 -2.65
N LEU A 113 -3.44 10.33 -2.52
CA LEU A 113 -2.63 9.93 -1.38
C LEU A 113 -1.42 10.86 -1.22
N LEU A 114 -0.63 11.06 -2.29
CA LEU A 114 0.54 11.94 -2.24
C LEU A 114 0.19 13.38 -1.87
N ARG A 115 -0.86 13.95 -2.45
CA ARG A 115 -1.32 15.31 -2.11
C ARG A 115 -1.74 15.42 -0.64
N SER A 116 -2.44 14.41 -0.13
CA SER A 116 -2.86 14.32 1.27
C SER A 116 -1.64 14.28 2.21
N THR A 117 -0.68 13.41 1.90
CA THR A 117 0.56 13.29 2.68
C THR A 117 1.40 14.56 2.61
N ALA A 118 1.48 15.22 1.45
CA ALA A 118 2.23 16.46 1.26
C ALA A 118 1.70 17.64 2.10
N ILE A 119 0.40 17.65 2.44
CA ILE A 119 -0.18 18.66 3.34
C ILE A 119 -0.22 18.21 4.82
N GLY A 120 0.33 17.04 5.13
CA GLY A 120 0.42 16.53 6.49
C GLY A 120 -0.72 15.64 6.96
N ASN A 121 -1.65 15.28 6.06
CA ASN A 121 -2.67 14.30 6.38
C ASN A 121 -2.11 12.88 6.16
N LEU A 122 -1.89 12.17 7.27
CA LEU A 122 -1.36 10.81 7.33
C LEU A 122 -2.44 9.76 7.59
N ASP A 123 -3.71 10.16 7.54
CA ASP A 123 -4.83 9.25 7.76
C ASP A 123 -4.89 8.19 6.64
N PRO A 124 -5.33 6.96 6.98
CA PRO A 124 -5.56 5.92 5.99
C PRO A 124 -6.59 6.37 4.94
N TYR A 125 -6.25 6.20 3.67
CA TYR A 125 -7.17 6.39 2.57
C TYR A 125 -7.97 5.10 2.30
N LEU A 126 -9.29 5.17 2.41
CA LEU A 126 -10.19 4.06 2.12
C LEU A 126 -10.68 4.09 0.68
N HIS A 127 -10.34 3.06 -0.08
CA HIS A 127 -10.89 2.82 -1.41
C HIS A 127 -11.87 1.65 -1.37
N ARG A 128 -13.11 1.89 -1.79
CA ARG A 128 -14.12 0.83 -1.95
C ARG A 128 -14.31 0.55 -3.43
N GLY A 129 -14.16 -0.70 -3.80
CA GLY A 129 -14.40 -1.17 -5.15
C GLY A 129 -15.46 -2.25 -5.19
N VAL A 130 -16.09 -2.38 -6.35
CA VAL A 130 -16.99 -3.49 -6.66
C VAL A 130 -16.32 -4.32 -7.75
N LYS A 131 -16.06 -5.58 -7.45
CA LYS A 131 -15.71 -6.57 -8.47
C LYS A 131 -17.01 -7.18 -8.96
N PHE A 132 -17.41 -6.84 -10.17
CA PHE A 132 -18.54 -7.51 -10.82
C PHE A 132 -18.14 -8.93 -11.22
N GLY A 133 -19.04 -9.90 -11.02
CA GLY A 133 -18.88 -11.26 -11.52
C GLY A 133 -18.84 -11.29 -13.05
N ASN A 134 -18.20 -12.31 -13.62
CA ASN A 134 -18.15 -12.49 -15.08
C ASN A 134 -19.37 -13.24 -15.63
N GLU A 135 -20.21 -13.81 -14.75
CA GLU A 135 -21.38 -14.59 -15.14
C GLU A 135 -22.66 -13.90 -14.61
N PRO A 136 -23.59 -13.48 -15.50
CA PRO A 136 -24.82 -12.80 -15.09
C PRO A 136 -25.70 -13.60 -14.12
N GLU A 137 -25.60 -14.94 -14.17
CA GLU A 137 -26.45 -15.87 -13.41
C GLU A 137 -25.84 -16.27 -12.06
N LYS A 138 -24.60 -15.87 -11.77
CA LYS A 138 -23.96 -16.07 -10.47
C LYS A 138 -23.77 -14.71 -9.83
N GLU A 139 -24.45 -14.46 -8.71
CA GLU A 139 -24.23 -13.28 -7.86
C GLU A 139 -22.84 -13.33 -7.19
N ASP A 140 -21.78 -13.23 -7.99
CA ASP A 140 -20.39 -13.22 -7.54
C ASP A 140 -19.81 -11.80 -7.47
N SER A 141 -20.69 -10.80 -7.48
CA SER A 141 -20.28 -9.41 -7.28
C SER A 141 -19.82 -9.22 -5.83
N LYS A 142 -18.55 -8.82 -5.65
CA LYS A 142 -17.95 -8.63 -4.33
C LYS A 142 -17.55 -7.19 -4.13
N ILE A 143 -18.01 -6.62 -3.02
CA ILE A 143 -17.46 -5.35 -2.52
C ILE A 143 -16.13 -5.67 -1.85
N PHE A 144 -15.11 -4.89 -2.17
CA PHE A 144 -13.85 -4.92 -1.45
C PHE A 144 -13.51 -3.51 -0.94
N THR A 145 -12.85 -3.46 0.21
CA THR A 145 -12.28 -2.23 0.76
C THR A 145 -10.77 -2.42 0.77
N ALA A 146 -10.05 -1.54 0.10
CA ALA A 146 -8.61 -1.41 0.19
C ALA A 146 -8.29 -0.20 1.09
N VAL A 147 -7.35 -0.38 2.01
CA VAL A 147 -6.81 0.68 2.84
C VAL A 147 -5.42 1.01 2.33
N LEU A 148 -5.18 2.27 1.98
CA LEU A 148 -3.87 2.76 1.60
C LEU A 148 -3.36 3.66 2.72
N TRP A 149 -2.22 3.32 3.29
CA TRP A 149 -1.64 4.09 4.40
C TRP A 149 -0.28 4.65 4.01
N PRO A 150 -0.07 5.98 4.08
CA PRO A 150 1.27 6.55 3.98
C PRO A 150 2.07 6.23 5.26
N THR A 151 3.12 5.41 5.14
CA THR A 151 3.88 4.88 6.28
C THR A 151 5.37 4.98 5.99
N VAL A 152 6.19 5.00 7.04
CA VAL A 152 7.64 4.77 6.94
C VAL A 152 7.91 3.28 7.12
N ILE A 153 8.66 2.68 6.20
CA ILE A 153 9.06 1.27 6.23
C ILE A 153 10.54 1.18 6.54
N LEU A 154 10.89 0.39 7.57
CA LEU A 154 12.26 0.02 7.90
C LEU A 154 12.52 -1.38 7.33
N ILE A 155 13.35 -1.48 6.28
CA ILE A 155 13.56 -2.77 5.58
C ILE A 155 14.55 -3.67 6.33
N ASP A 156 15.57 -3.08 6.95
CA ASP A 156 16.64 -3.78 7.66
C ASP A 156 16.83 -3.23 9.09
N ASP A 157 17.79 -3.77 9.85
CA ASP A 157 18.24 -3.19 11.12
C ASP A 157 19.12 -1.93 10.91
N SER A 158 19.25 -1.46 9.67
CA SER A 158 19.87 -0.17 9.34
C SER A 158 18.95 0.99 9.74
N GLU A 159 19.52 2.15 10.05
CA GLU A 159 18.75 3.39 10.32
C GLU A 159 18.10 3.99 9.06
N THR A 160 18.14 3.29 7.92
CA THR A 160 17.55 3.78 6.66
C THR A 160 16.03 3.72 6.73
N ARG A 161 15.39 4.88 6.58
CA ARG A 161 13.94 5.06 6.58
C ARG A 161 13.48 5.21 5.13
N HIS A 162 12.45 4.45 4.76
CA HIS A 162 11.85 4.47 3.42
C HIS A 162 10.39 4.90 3.48
#